data_AF-A0A9D4HMN3-F1
#
_entry.id   AF-A0A9D4HMN3-F1
#
_cell.length_a   1.000
_cell.length_b   1.000
_cell.length_c   1.000
_cell.angle_alpha   90.00
_cell.angle_beta   90.00
_cell.angle_gamma   90.00
#
_symmetry.space_group_name_H-M   'P 1'
#
loop_
_entity.id
_entity.type
_entity.pdbx_description
1 polymer ?
#
loop_
_entity_poly.entity_id
_entity_poly.type
_entity_poly.pdbx_seq_one_letter_code
_entity_poly.pdbx_strand_id
1 'polypeptide(L)'
;MARHLNDLPRWIFIAVWILGNVAMFIYTYFKYANSKEFFYLKKILGDSLPWARASAACLNLNCMMVLFPVCRNLMSFLRGSLKHCCTKTVRRQLDKHITFHKYIAYMICLHTAIHIGAHVFNVERMFVAHNVSNGLMSALSNLDDMNAGQTAVNPVRDASQDPTLFGVKTLAGISGLVATIALILILSSSTEIIRRSYFEVFWFTHHLFVIFFIGIIIHGIG
;
A
#
# COMPACT_ATOMS: atom_id res chain seq x y z
N MET A 1 36.51 9.43 -8.74
CA MET A 1 36.30 7.97 -8.92
C MET A 1 36.11 7.21 -7.59
N ALA A 2 36.97 7.41 -6.57
CA ALA A 2 36.91 6.68 -5.30
C ALA A 2 35.62 6.86 -4.45
N ARG A 3 34.91 7.99 -4.57
CA ARG A 3 33.67 8.26 -3.82
C ARG A 3 32.49 7.37 -4.29
N HIS A 4 32.45 6.99 -5.57
CA HIS A 4 31.38 6.15 -6.14
C HIS A 4 31.50 4.67 -5.74
N LEU A 5 32.73 4.13 -5.70
CA LEU A 5 32.98 2.75 -5.22
C LEU A 5 32.60 2.60 -3.74
N ASN A 6 32.78 3.67 -2.97
CA ASN A 6 32.37 3.76 -1.57
C ASN A 6 30.86 3.93 -1.35
N ASP A 7 30.00 3.93 -2.36
CA ASP A 7 28.54 3.89 -2.14
C ASP A 7 27.88 2.70 -2.87
N LEU A 8 28.62 1.94 -3.67
CA LEU A 8 28.11 0.80 -4.44
C LEU A 8 27.23 -0.17 -3.63
N PRO A 9 27.61 -0.62 -2.42
CA PRO A 9 26.76 -1.53 -1.66
C PRO A 9 25.42 -0.95 -1.20
N ARG A 10 25.33 0.38 -1.07
CA ARG A 10 24.06 1.06 -0.76
C ARG A 10 23.10 0.91 -1.92
N TRP A 11 23.61 1.17 -3.12
CA TRP A 11 22.84 1.05 -4.34
C TRP A 11 22.44 -0.39 -4.63
N ILE A 12 23.31 -1.37 -4.34
CA ILE A 12 22.95 -2.79 -4.43
C ILE A 12 21.78 -3.12 -3.50
N PHE A 13 21.85 -2.73 -2.21
CA PHE A 13 20.78 -3.00 -1.25
C PHE A 13 19.45 -2.33 -1.68
N ILE A 14 19.50 -1.06 -2.08
CA ILE A 14 18.32 -0.34 -2.58
C ILE A 14 17.78 -1.01 -3.85
N ALA A 15 18.65 -1.45 -4.77
CA ALA A 15 18.25 -2.13 -6.00
C ALA A 15 17.58 -3.47 -5.70
N VAL A 16 18.07 -4.25 -4.73
CA VAL A 16 17.42 -5.49 -4.27
C VAL A 16 16.04 -5.21 -3.69
N TRP A 17 15.89 -4.16 -2.86
CA TRP A 17 14.60 -3.77 -2.31
C TRP A 17 13.62 -3.28 -3.39
N ILE A 18 14.07 -2.49 -4.36
CA ILE A 18 13.26 -2.06 -5.52
C ILE A 18 12.85 -3.28 -6.34
N LEU A 19 13.78 -4.18 -6.64
CA LEU A 19 13.50 -5.42 -7.37
C LEU A 19 12.48 -6.27 -6.62
N GLY A 20 12.58 -6.37 -5.29
CA GLY A 20 11.60 -7.06 -4.45
C GLY A 20 10.19 -6.45 -4.57
N ASN A 21 10.07 -5.13 -4.58
CA ASN A 21 8.79 -4.45 -4.81
C ASN A 21 8.24 -4.71 -6.22
N VAL A 22 9.07 -4.56 -7.24
CA VAL A 22 8.67 -4.80 -8.64
C VAL A 22 8.26 -6.26 -8.84
N ALA A 23 9.03 -7.21 -8.32
CA ALA A 23 8.71 -8.62 -8.38
C ALA A 23 7.39 -8.94 -7.65
N MET A 24 7.19 -8.37 -6.46
CA MET A 24 5.94 -8.56 -5.71
C MET A 24 4.73 -7.97 -6.45
N PHE A 25 4.90 -6.80 -7.05
CA PHE A 25 3.88 -6.15 -7.87
C PHE A 25 3.51 -7.03 -9.08
N ILE A 26 4.51 -7.43 -9.88
CA ILE A 26 4.33 -8.23 -11.09
C ILE A 26 3.70 -9.59 -10.75
N TYR A 27 4.23 -10.28 -9.73
CA TYR A 27 3.71 -11.57 -9.29
C TYR A 27 2.23 -11.47 -8.89
N THR A 28 1.89 -10.49 -8.05
CA THR A 28 0.51 -10.30 -7.59
C THR A 28 -0.39 -9.88 -8.74
N TYR A 29 0.08 -8.99 -9.62
CA TYR A 29 -0.65 -8.55 -10.79
C TYR A 29 -1.05 -9.74 -11.66
N PHE A 30 -0.07 -10.58 -12.06
CA PHE A 30 -0.34 -11.75 -12.88
C PHE A 30 -1.15 -12.83 -12.16
N LYS A 31 -0.99 -12.97 -10.83
CA LYS A 31 -1.86 -13.83 -10.01
C LYS A 31 -3.31 -13.42 -10.17
N TYR A 32 -3.67 -12.16 -9.92
CA TYR A 32 -5.06 -11.71 -10.03
C TYR A 32 -5.56 -11.57 -11.48
N ALA A 33 -4.65 -11.33 -12.44
CA ALA A 33 -5.01 -11.25 -13.85
C ALA A 33 -5.35 -12.63 -14.45
N ASN A 34 -4.65 -13.69 -14.05
CA ASN A 34 -4.75 -15.01 -14.69
C ASN A 34 -5.44 -16.08 -13.83
N SER A 35 -5.68 -15.83 -12.54
CA SER A 35 -6.34 -16.83 -11.67
C SER A 35 -7.80 -17.03 -12.03
N LYS A 36 -8.21 -18.30 -12.11
CA LYS A 36 -9.62 -18.69 -12.33
C LYS A 36 -10.52 -18.36 -11.15
N GLU A 37 -9.96 -18.30 -9.94
CA GLU A 37 -10.67 -17.95 -8.69
C GLU A 37 -11.38 -16.59 -8.79
N PHE A 38 -10.72 -15.58 -9.39
CA PHE A 38 -11.26 -14.22 -9.51
C PHE A 38 -11.89 -13.96 -10.88
N PHE A 39 -12.22 -15.00 -11.64
CA PHE A 39 -12.69 -14.85 -13.03
C PHE A 39 -13.93 -13.96 -13.14
N TYR A 40 -14.95 -14.21 -12.32
CA TYR A 40 -16.19 -13.44 -12.34
C TYR A 40 -16.00 -12.01 -11.81
N LEU A 41 -15.24 -11.84 -10.73
CA LEU A 41 -14.94 -10.52 -10.18
C LEU A 41 -14.12 -9.68 -11.17
N LYS A 42 -13.15 -10.28 -11.86
CA LYS A 42 -12.38 -9.65 -12.94
C LYS A 42 -13.27 -9.32 -14.13
N LYS A 43 -14.35 -10.06 -14.41
CA LYS A 43 -15.24 -9.71 -15.50
C LYS A 43 -15.98 -8.39 -15.25
N ILE A 44 -16.25 -8.08 -13.99
CA ILE A 44 -16.85 -6.81 -13.53
C ILE A 44 -15.77 -5.72 -13.44
N LEU A 45 -14.71 -5.96 -12.67
CA LEU A 45 -13.70 -4.96 -12.36
C LEU A 45 -12.65 -4.78 -13.46
N GLY A 46 -12.47 -5.75 -14.35
CA GLY A 46 -11.38 -5.75 -15.35
C GLY A 46 -10.00 -5.60 -14.72
N ASP A 47 -9.12 -4.87 -15.41
CA ASP A 47 -7.71 -4.73 -15.00
C ASP A 47 -7.48 -3.93 -13.72
N SER A 48 -8.45 -3.13 -13.24
CA SER A 48 -8.28 -2.35 -12.00
C SER A 48 -8.20 -3.24 -10.75
N LEU A 49 -8.73 -4.48 -10.80
CA LEU A 49 -8.58 -5.45 -9.71
C LEU A 49 -7.11 -5.87 -9.50
N PRO A 50 -6.40 -6.41 -10.52
CA PRO A 50 -4.97 -6.68 -10.43
C PRO A 50 -4.13 -5.49 -9.97
N TRP A 51 -4.40 -4.27 -10.47
CA TRP A 51 -3.70 -3.05 -10.06
C TRP A 51 -3.89 -2.73 -8.57
N ALA A 52 -5.13 -2.83 -8.07
CA ALA A 52 -5.44 -2.60 -6.66
C ALA A 52 -4.75 -3.62 -5.75
N ARG A 53 -4.78 -4.91 -6.11
CA ARG A 53 -4.20 -5.99 -5.32
C ARG A 53 -2.66 -5.99 -5.35
N ALA A 54 -2.06 -5.70 -6.50
CA ALA A 54 -0.61 -5.62 -6.64
C ALA A 54 0.00 -4.45 -5.85
N SER A 55 -0.64 -3.27 -5.93
CA SER A 55 -0.22 -2.11 -5.12
C SER A 55 -0.43 -2.36 -3.63
N ALA A 56 -1.52 -3.01 -3.21
CA ALA A 56 -1.76 -3.40 -1.82
C ALA A 56 -0.68 -4.36 -1.27
N ALA A 57 -0.25 -5.35 -2.06
CA ALA A 57 0.82 -6.25 -1.66
C ALA A 57 2.15 -5.51 -1.43
N CYS A 58 2.46 -4.53 -2.28
CA CYS A 58 3.64 -3.68 -2.12
C CYS A 58 3.50 -2.73 -0.92
N LEU A 59 2.30 -2.22 -0.64
CA LEU A 59 2.02 -1.45 0.57
C LEU A 59 2.28 -2.29 1.82
N ASN A 60 1.75 -3.52 1.89
CA ASN A 60 1.97 -4.43 3.02
C ASN A 60 3.46 -4.70 3.26
N LEU A 61 4.22 -4.96 2.19
CA LEU A 61 5.66 -5.17 2.27
C LEU A 61 6.37 -3.92 2.85
N ASN A 62 6.10 -2.72 2.31
CA ASN A 62 6.77 -1.51 2.76
C ASN A 62 6.33 -1.05 4.16
N CYS A 63 5.05 -1.19 4.50
CA CYS A 63 4.52 -0.90 5.83
C CYS A 63 5.12 -1.84 6.90
N MET A 64 5.37 -3.11 6.57
CA MET A 64 6.11 -4.01 7.46
C MET A 64 7.56 -3.55 7.68
N MET A 65 8.22 -3.06 6.62
CA MET A 65 9.63 -2.65 6.70
C MET A 65 9.84 -1.25 7.28
N VAL A 66 8.87 -0.33 7.25
CA VAL A 66 9.09 1.10 7.57
C VAL A 66 9.51 1.34 9.03
N LEU A 67 9.09 0.48 9.95
CA LEU A 67 9.44 0.56 11.38
C LEU A 67 10.82 -0.01 11.70
N PHE A 68 11.31 -0.96 10.89
CA PHE A 68 12.58 -1.62 11.15
C PHE A 68 13.77 -0.64 11.24
N PRO A 69 13.94 0.34 10.32
CA PRO A 69 15.02 1.31 10.40
C PRO A 69 14.88 2.35 11.51
N VAL A 70 13.78 2.39 12.28
CA VAL A 70 13.65 3.29 13.43
C VAL A 70 13.81 2.59 14.78
N CYS A 71 13.84 1.25 14.80
CA CYS A 71 14.13 0.43 15.98
C CYS A 71 15.62 0.50 16.39
N ARG A 72 16.04 1.60 17.04
CA ARG A 72 17.46 1.89 17.37
C ARG A 72 18.19 0.77 18.12
N ASN A 73 17.52 0.09 19.05
CA ASN A 73 18.11 -1.02 19.81
C ASN A 73 18.39 -2.24 18.91
N LEU A 74 17.43 -2.59 18.04
CA LEU A 74 17.59 -3.66 17.06
C LEU A 74 18.71 -3.33 16.07
N MET A 75 18.76 -2.09 15.58
CA MET A 75 19.80 -1.65 14.65
C MET A 75 21.20 -1.66 15.30
N SER A 76 21.27 -1.35 16.60
CA SER A 76 22.51 -1.43 17.39
C SER A 76 22.93 -2.87 17.64
N PHE A 77 21.98 -3.76 17.94
CA PHE A 77 22.22 -5.20 18.08
C PHE A 77 22.75 -5.80 16.77
N LEU A 78 22.06 -5.57 15.65
CA LEU A 78 22.47 -6.06 14.33
C LEU A 78 23.88 -5.56 13.96
N ARG A 79 24.21 -4.31 14.28
CA ARG A 79 25.54 -3.75 14.09
C ARG A 79 26.61 -4.47 14.91
N GLY A 80 26.30 -4.89 16.14
CA GLY A 80 27.18 -5.66 17.02
C GLY A 80 27.36 -7.10 16.55
N SER A 81 26.27 -7.78 16.21
CA SER A 81 26.27 -9.19 15.76
C SER A 81 26.99 -9.37 14.42
N LEU A 82 26.91 -8.39 13.52
CA LEU A 82 27.59 -8.41 12.22
C LEU A 82 29.07 -8.03 12.30
N LYS A 83 29.60 -7.71 13.49
CA LYS A 83 31.03 -7.40 13.71
C LYS A 83 31.95 -8.57 13.38
N HIS A 84 31.46 -9.80 13.49
CA HIS A 84 32.23 -11.03 13.25
C HIS A 84 32.00 -11.66 11.87
N CYS A 85 30.84 -11.45 11.25
CA CYS A 85 30.42 -12.22 10.07
C CYS A 85 30.41 -11.41 8.75
N CYS A 86 30.38 -10.07 8.80
CA CYS A 86 30.15 -9.27 7.59
C CYS A 86 31.09 -8.07 7.46
N THR A 87 31.44 -7.76 6.20
CA THR A 87 32.33 -6.68 5.79
C THR A 87 31.82 -5.31 6.26
N LYS A 88 32.74 -4.33 6.44
CA LYS A 88 32.48 -2.91 6.77
C LYS A 88 31.28 -2.30 6.00
N THR A 89 31.02 -2.84 4.82
CA THR A 89 29.88 -2.64 3.93
C THR A 89 28.49 -2.70 4.57
N VAL A 90 28.15 -3.79 5.28
CA VAL A 90 26.79 -3.98 5.83
C VAL A 90 26.53 -3.01 6.98
N ARG A 91 27.54 -2.82 7.83
CA ARG A 91 27.51 -1.84 8.92
C ARG A 91 27.22 -0.42 8.41
N ARG A 92 27.83 -0.01 7.30
CA ARG A 92 27.59 1.32 6.72
C ARG A 92 26.16 1.51 6.20
N GLN A 93 25.46 0.44 5.81
CA GLN A 93 24.03 0.53 5.46
C GLN A 93 23.17 0.74 6.70
N LEU A 94 23.47 0.02 7.78
CA LEU A 94 22.80 0.20 9.07
C LEU A 94 23.01 1.62 9.63
N ASP A 95 24.09 2.31 9.28
CA ASP A 95 24.29 3.72 9.62
C ASP A 95 23.32 4.65 8.86
N LYS A 96 23.00 4.34 7.59
CA LYS A 96 22.07 5.13 6.74
C LYS A 96 20.60 4.70 6.88
N HIS A 97 20.26 3.99 7.95
CA HIS A 97 18.91 3.48 8.25
C HIS A 97 17.77 4.51 8.13
N ILE A 98 17.94 5.74 8.65
CA ILE A 98 16.92 6.81 8.51
C ILE A 98 16.74 7.27 7.06
N THR A 99 17.81 7.28 6.25
CA THR A 99 17.67 7.56 4.81
C THR A 99 16.86 6.47 4.11
N PHE A 100 17.05 5.22 4.51
CA PHE A 100 16.25 4.11 3.99
C PHE A 100 14.78 4.19 4.43
N HIS A 101 14.49 4.56 5.68
CA HIS A 101 13.13 4.85 6.13
C HIS A 101 12.42 5.88 5.24
N LYS A 102 13.12 6.97 4.84
CA LYS A 102 12.57 7.97 3.90
C LYS A 102 12.27 7.36 2.52
N TYR A 103 13.13 6.48 1.99
CA TYR A 103 12.86 5.80 0.72
C TYR A 103 11.64 4.88 0.81
N ILE A 104 11.48 4.13 1.90
CA ILE A 104 10.29 3.31 2.15
C ILE A 104 9.04 4.21 2.20
N ALA A 105 9.11 5.34 2.90
CA ALA A 105 7.97 6.28 2.99
C ALA A 105 7.54 6.82 1.61
N TYR A 106 8.48 7.15 0.72
CA TYR A 106 8.16 7.53 -0.65
C TYR A 106 7.51 6.39 -1.46
N MET A 107 7.96 5.15 -1.26
CA MET A 107 7.38 3.97 -1.91
C MET A 107 5.96 3.67 -1.40
N ILE A 108 5.70 3.86 -0.09
CA ILE A 108 4.35 3.79 0.49
C ILE A 108 3.46 4.83 -0.19
N CYS A 109 3.90 6.09 -0.28
CA CYS A 109 3.13 7.14 -0.95
C CYS A 109 2.78 6.79 -2.42
N LEU A 110 3.77 6.30 -3.18
CA LEU A 110 3.58 5.88 -4.57
C LEU A 110 2.52 4.78 -4.69
N HIS A 111 2.67 3.69 -3.92
CA HIS A 111 1.71 2.58 -4.00
C HIS A 111 0.34 2.95 -3.42
N THR A 112 0.25 3.83 -2.43
CA THR A 112 -1.03 4.38 -1.94
C THR A 112 -1.76 5.11 -3.06
N ALA A 113 -1.08 5.97 -3.82
CA ALA A 113 -1.70 6.68 -4.94
C ALA A 113 -2.22 5.72 -6.03
N ILE A 114 -1.41 4.72 -6.41
CA ILE A 114 -1.81 3.69 -7.38
C ILE A 114 -3.01 2.89 -6.85
N HIS A 115 -2.97 2.49 -5.58
CA HIS A 115 -4.01 1.70 -4.93
C HIS A 115 -5.35 2.44 -4.86
N ILE A 116 -5.35 3.70 -4.41
CA ILE A 116 -6.56 4.54 -4.37
C ILE A 116 -7.12 4.72 -5.78
N GLY A 117 -6.27 5.07 -6.76
CA GLY A 117 -6.70 5.21 -8.15
C GLY A 117 -7.37 3.95 -8.68
N ALA A 118 -6.77 2.78 -8.44
CA ALA A 118 -7.35 1.50 -8.84
C ALA A 118 -8.68 1.19 -8.13
N HIS A 119 -8.83 1.58 -6.86
CA HIS A 119 -10.10 1.45 -6.14
C HIS A 119 -11.20 2.36 -6.69
N VAL A 120 -10.88 3.59 -7.09
CA VAL A 120 -11.85 4.49 -7.73
C VAL A 120 -12.39 3.86 -9.03
N PHE A 121 -11.50 3.35 -9.88
CA PHE A 121 -11.92 2.63 -11.11
C PHE A 121 -12.69 1.35 -10.82
N ASN A 122 -12.35 0.61 -9.76
CA ASN A 122 -13.11 -0.58 -9.36
C ASN A 122 -14.57 -0.20 -9.04
N VAL A 123 -14.77 0.82 -8.21
CA VAL A 123 -16.11 1.27 -7.82
C VAL A 123 -16.90 1.73 -9.04
N GLU A 124 -16.30 2.56 -9.90
CA GLU A 124 -16.95 3.00 -11.15
C GLU A 124 -17.42 1.81 -12.00
N ARG A 125 -16.55 0.80 -12.20
CA ARG A 125 -16.87 -0.39 -12.99
C ARG A 125 -17.96 -1.25 -12.37
N MET A 126 -18.07 -1.29 -11.05
CA MET A 126 -19.16 -2.00 -10.36
C MET A 126 -20.52 -1.37 -10.62
N PHE A 127 -20.59 -0.03 -10.60
CA PHE A 127 -21.82 0.71 -10.93
C PHE A 127 -22.17 0.58 -12.42
N VAL A 128 -21.17 0.67 -13.31
CA VAL A 128 -21.37 0.43 -14.74
C VAL A 128 -21.92 -0.97 -14.98
N ALA A 129 -21.34 -2.00 -14.36
CA ALA A 129 -21.78 -3.38 -14.51
C ALA A 129 -23.21 -3.63 -14.01
N HIS A 130 -23.65 -2.92 -12.97
CA HIS A 130 -25.02 -2.99 -12.45
C HIS A 130 -26.03 -2.28 -13.37
N ASN A 131 -25.62 -1.20 -14.05
CA ASN A 131 -26.46 -0.46 -14.99
C ASN A 131 -26.63 -1.13 -16.36
N VAL A 132 -25.86 -2.19 -16.65
CA VAL A 132 -26.05 -2.97 -17.87
C VAL A 132 -27.33 -3.79 -17.77
N SER A 133 -28.23 -3.61 -18.74
CA SER A 133 -29.52 -4.30 -18.78
C SER A 133 -29.42 -5.79 -19.13
N ASN A 134 -28.45 -6.17 -19.96
CA ASN A 134 -28.40 -7.51 -20.56
C ASN A 134 -26.98 -8.12 -20.49
N GLY A 135 -26.90 -9.44 -20.32
CA GLY A 135 -25.66 -10.20 -20.42
C GLY A 135 -25.02 -10.59 -19.08
N LEU A 136 -23.82 -11.16 -19.14
CA LEU A 136 -23.16 -11.78 -18.00
C LEU A 136 -22.95 -10.80 -16.83
N MET A 137 -22.61 -9.53 -17.09
CA MET A 137 -22.36 -8.54 -16.02
C MET A 137 -23.64 -8.17 -15.26
N SER A 138 -24.78 -8.10 -15.98
CA SER A 138 -26.09 -7.88 -15.38
C SER A 138 -26.51 -9.08 -14.54
N ALA A 139 -26.34 -10.30 -15.07
CA ALA A 139 -26.63 -11.53 -14.36
C ALA A 139 -25.80 -11.65 -13.07
N LEU A 140 -24.49 -11.37 -13.14
CA LEU A 140 -23.60 -11.39 -11.96
C LEU A 140 -23.94 -10.32 -10.92
N SER A 141 -24.42 -9.15 -11.34
CA SER A 141 -24.81 -8.07 -10.43
C SER A 141 -26.14 -8.33 -9.73
N ASN A 142 -27.05 -9.07 -10.39
CA ASN A 142 -28.36 -9.45 -9.87
C ASN A 142 -28.35 -10.79 -9.10
N LEU A 143 -27.19 -11.44 -8.92
CA LEU A 143 -27.11 -12.65 -8.11
C LEU A 143 -27.54 -12.35 -6.67
N ASP A 144 -28.56 -13.09 -6.23
CA ASP A 144 -29.15 -12.94 -4.90
C ASP A 144 -28.15 -13.35 -3.81
N ASP A 145 -28.16 -12.60 -2.72
CA ASP A 145 -27.21 -12.80 -1.62
C ASP A 145 -27.79 -13.80 -0.62
N MET A 146 -27.68 -15.09 -0.98
CA MET A 146 -28.22 -16.19 -0.17
C MET A 146 -27.71 -16.18 1.28
N ASN A 147 -26.54 -15.58 1.53
CA ASN A 147 -25.94 -15.45 2.87
C ASN A 147 -25.57 -13.99 3.21
N ALA A 148 -26.55 -13.08 3.17
CA ALA A 148 -26.52 -11.76 3.85
C ALA A 148 -25.17 -11.00 3.79
N GLY A 149 -24.55 -10.92 2.61
CA GLY A 149 -23.32 -10.15 2.36
C GLY A 149 -22.11 -10.98 1.90
N GLN A 150 -22.20 -12.31 1.88
CA GLN A 150 -21.03 -13.18 1.61
C GLN A 150 -20.99 -13.77 0.20
N THR A 151 -22.13 -13.80 -0.50
CA THR A 151 -22.26 -14.46 -1.80
C THR A 151 -22.38 -13.48 -2.97
N ALA A 152 -22.50 -12.18 -2.68
CA ALA A 152 -22.56 -11.13 -3.69
C ALA A 152 -21.21 -10.96 -4.42
N VAL A 153 -21.22 -11.21 -5.74
CA VAL A 153 -20.06 -10.89 -6.60
C VAL A 153 -19.96 -9.38 -6.84
N ASN A 154 -21.10 -8.70 -6.99
CA ASN A 154 -21.19 -7.24 -7.00
C ASN A 154 -21.95 -6.77 -5.74
N PRO A 155 -21.30 -6.11 -4.77
CA PRO A 155 -21.99 -5.55 -3.61
C PRO A 155 -22.85 -4.32 -3.90
N VAL A 156 -22.78 -3.71 -5.09
CA VAL A 156 -23.68 -2.62 -5.47
C VAL A 156 -25.07 -3.20 -5.74
N ARG A 157 -26.08 -2.77 -4.95
CA ARG A 157 -27.49 -3.21 -5.09
C ARG A 157 -28.44 -2.09 -5.53
N ASP A 158 -28.00 -0.85 -5.38
CA ASP A 158 -28.75 0.33 -5.76
C ASP A 158 -27.86 1.20 -6.63
N ALA A 159 -28.11 1.13 -7.94
CA ALA A 159 -27.36 1.88 -8.95
C ALA A 159 -27.67 3.39 -8.95
N SER A 160 -28.68 3.83 -8.20
CA SER A 160 -29.02 5.26 -8.08
C SER A 160 -28.14 6.01 -7.08
N GLN A 161 -27.36 5.28 -6.28
CA GLN A 161 -26.43 5.87 -5.32
C GLN A 161 -25.22 6.50 -6.01
N ASP A 162 -24.68 7.56 -5.42
CA ASP A 162 -23.41 8.14 -5.87
C ASP A 162 -22.26 7.12 -5.66
N PRO A 163 -21.49 6.77 -6.71
CA PRO A 163 -20.39 5.81 -6.61
C PRO A 163 -19.33 6.22 -5.58
N THR A 164 -19.02 7.52 -5.49
CA THR A 164 -18.01 8.01 -4.55
C THR A 164 -18.47 7.82 -3.11
N LEU A 165 -19.72 8.17 -2.82
CA LEU A 165 -20.34 7.98 -1.52
C LEU A 165 -20.43 6.51 -1.13
N PHE A 166 -20.78 5.63 -2.07
CA PHE A 166 -20.78 4.18 -1.84
C PHE A 166 -19.38 3.69 -1.46
N GLY A 167 -18.37 4.03 -2.26
CA GLY A 167 -16.98 3.63 -2.02
C GLY A 167 -16.49 4.06 -0.64
N VAL A 168 -16.74 5.31 -0.25
CA VAL A 168 -16.32 5.87 1.05
C VAL A 168 -17.09 5.25 2.22
N LYS A 169 -18.37 4.91 2.09
CA LYS A 169 -19.18 4.35 3.19
C LYS A 169 -18.84 2.91 3.57
N THR A 170 -18.13 2.18 2.71
CA THR A 170 -17.67 0.83 3.03
C THR A 170 -16.67 0.85 4.20
N LEU A 171 -16.55 -0.27 4.93
CA LEU A 171 -15.57 -0.40 6.01
C LEU A 171 -14.14 -0.14 5.50
N ALA A 172 -13.78 -0.72 4.34
CA ALA A 172 -12.52 -0.46 3.66
C ALA A 172 -12.39 1.01 3.22
N GLY A 173 -13.46 1.63 2.75
CA GLY A 173 -13.48 3.03 2.32
C GLY A 173 -13.17 4.02 3.44
N ILE A 174 -13.91 3.96 4.55
CA ILE A 174 -13.73 4.88 5.69
C ILE A 174 -12.34 4.68 6.30
N SER A 175 -11.95 3.43 6.59
CA SER A 175 -10.65 3.14 7.20
C SER A 175 -9.48 3.54 6.31
N GLY A 176 -9.60 3.31 4.98
CA GLY A 176 -8.62 3.74 3.99
C GLY A 176 -8.51 5.26 3.88
N LEU A 177 -9.63 5.98 3.94
CA LEU A 177 -9.65 7.44 3.94
C LEU A 177 -8.96 8.01 5.19
N VAL A 178 -9.30 7.51 6.38
CA VAL A 178 -8.68 7.93 7.64
C VAL A 178 -7.16 7.65 7.62
N ALA A 179 -6.74 6.47 7.17
CA ALA A 179 -5.33 6.13 7.05
C ALA A 179 -4.61 7.03 6.04
N THR A 180 -5.25 7.38 4.91
CA THR A 180 -4.68 8.26 3.89
C THR A 180 -4.50 9.69 4.40
N ILE A 181 -5.49 10.23 5.13
CA ILE A 181 -5.39 11.56 5.76
C ILE A 181 -4.24 11.57 6.77
N ALA A 182 -4.13 10.55 7.62
CA ALA A 182 -3.01 10.40 8.55
C ALA A 182 -1.67 10.36 7.80
N LEU A 183 -1.57 9.59 6.72
CA LEU A 183 -0.36 9.49 5.90
C LEU A 183 0.03 10.85 5.28
N ILE A 184 -0.93 11.61 4.75
CA ILE A 184 -0.68 12.95 4.18
C ILE A 184 -0.15 13.91 5.24
N LEU A 185 -0.75 13.91 6.44
CA LEU A 185 -0.30 14.75 7.56
C LEU A 185 1.13 14.38 8.00
N ILE A 186 1.43 13.08 8.10
CA ILE A 186 2.77 12.59 8.42
C ILE A 186 3.78 13.01 7.35
N LEU A 187 3.47 12.81 6.07
CA LEU A 187 4.39 13.10 4.97
C LEU A 187 4.67 14.60 4.81
N SER A 188 3.62 15.43 4.89
CA SER A 188 3.74 16.88 4.74
C SER A 188 4.62 17.49 5.85
N SER A 189 4.36 17.15 7.11
CA SER A 189 5.15 17.64 8.25
C SER A 189 6.59 17.10 8.29
N SER A 190 6.84 15.96 7.64
CA SER A 190 8.17 15.33 7.56
C SER A 190 9.08 15.90 6.47
N THR A 191 8.59 16.86 5.68
CA THR A 191 9.41 17.58 4.70
C THR A 191 10.54 18.34 5.40
N GLU A 192 11.69 18.47 4.72
CA GLU A 192 12.89 19.07 5.31
C GLU A 192 12.67 20.51 5.77
N ILE A 193 11.82 21.25 5.06
CA ILE A 193 11.45 22.64 5.37
C ILE A 193 10.73 22.69 6.72
N ILE A 194 9.63 21.93 6.87
CA ILE A 194 8.83 21.96 8.10
C ILE A 194 9.60 21.35 9.26
N ARG A 195 10.25 20.21 9.05
CA ARG A 195 10.99 19.50 10.11
C ARG A 195 12.15 20.31 10.70
N ARG A 196 12.82 21.17 9.91
CA ARG A 196 13.91 22.02 10.40
C ARG A 196 13.41 23.26 11.13
N SER A 197 12.33 23.88 10.67
CA SER A 197 11.80 25.13 11.23
C SER A 197 10.81 24.90 12.38
N TYR A 198 10.07 23.78 12.36
CA TYR A 198 8.98 23.46 13.29
C TYR A 198 9.07 22.00 13.73
N PHE A 199 10.11 21.67 14.51
CA PHE A 199 10.38 20.29 14.92
C PHE A 199 9.24 19.66 15.75
N GLU A 200 8.60 20.43 16.62
CA GLU A 200 7.45 19.96 17.41
C GLU A 200 6.28 19.51 16.52
N VAL A 201 5.97 20.30 15.47
CA VAL A 201 4.90 19.96 14.51
C VAL A 201 5.23 18.63 13.83
N PHE A 202 6.47 18.46 13.37
CA PHE A 202 6.94 17.18 12.85
C PHE A 202 6.72 16.06 13.89
N TRP A 203 7.21 16.23 15.12
CA TRP A 203 7.20 15.18 16.12
C TRP A 203 5.79 14.74 16.49
N PHE A 204 4.87 15.68 16.79
CA PHE A 204 3.49 15.36 17.15
C PHE A 204 2.72 14.72 15.99
N THR A 205 2.84 15.27 14.78
CA THR A 205 2.13 14.71 13.61
C THR A 205 2.72 13.37 13.17
N HIS A 206 4.00 13.10 13.38
CA HIS A 206 4.59 11.80 13.04
C HIS A 206 4.00 10.67 13.88
N HIS A 207 3.56 10.92 15.12
CA HIS A 207 2.89 9.94 15.99
C HIS A 207 1.53 9.47 15.46
N LEU A 208 0.96 10.16 14.45
CA LEU A 208 -0.20 9.65 13.71
C LEU A 208 0.10 8.31 13.01
N PHE A 209 1.35 7.84 12.98
CA PHE A 209 1.69 6.48 12.55
C PHE A 209 0.84 5.42 13.30
N VAL A 210 0.48 5.65 14.58
CA VAL A 210 -0.40 4.74 15.33
C VAL A 210 -1.78 4.64 14.69
N ILE A 211 -2.38 5.80 14.37
CA ILE A 211 -3.68 5.87 13.69
C ILE A 211 -3.59 5.25 12.29
N PHE A 212 -2.50 5.52 11.57
CA PHE A 212 -2.25 4.93 10.26
C PHE A 212 -2.20 3.39 10.33
N PHE A 213 -1.43 2.81 11.26
CA PHE A 213 -1.32 1.36 11.40
C PHE A 213 -2.64 0.68 11.82
N ILE A 214 -3.38 1.28 12.75
CA ILE A 214 -4.72 0.80 13.12
C ILE A 214 -5.66 0.87 11.90
N GLY A 215 -5.64 1.99 11.18
CA GLY A 215 -6.45 2.21 10.00
C GLY A 215 -6.20 1.17 8.90
N ILE A 216 -4.94 0.87 8.57
CA ILE A 216 -4.62 -0.13 7.54
C ILE A 216 -4.96 -1.57 7.97
N ILE A 217 -4.92 -1.90 9.27
CA ILE A 217 -5.37 -3.21 9.76
C ILE A 217 -6.87 -3.36 9.56
N ILE A 218 -7.66 -2.36 9.96
CA ILE A 218 -9.12 -2.35 9.76
C ILE A 218 -9.45 -2.37 8.26
N HIS A 219 -8.72 -1.60 7.47
CA HIS A 219 -8.87 -1.55 6.02
C HIS A 219 -8.66 -2.91 5.36
N GLY A 220 -7.67 -3.68 5.80
CA GLY A 220 -7.41 -5.01 5.27
C GLY A 220 -8.44 -6.08 5.63
N ILE A 221 -9.33 -5.82 6.59
CA ILE A 221 -10.43 -6.71 6.99
C ILE A 221 -11.66 -6.51 6.08
N GLY A 222 -11.84 -5.30 5.54
CA GLY A 222 -13.01 -4.90 4.77
C GLY A 222 -12.92 -5.09 3.26
#